data_AF-A0A5C3LQK9-F1
#
_entry.id   AF-A0A5C3LQK9-F1
#
_cell.length_a   1.000
_cell.length_b   1.000
_cell.length_c   1.000
_cell.angle_alpha   90.00
_cell.angle_beta   90.00
_cell.angle_gamma   90.00
#
_symmetry.space_group_name_H-M   'P 1'
#
loop_
_entity.id
_entity.type
_entity.pdbx_description
1 polymer ?
#
loop_
_entity_poly.entity_id
_entity_poly.type
_entity_poly.pdbx_seq_one_letter_code
_entity_poly.pdbx_strand_id
1 'polypeptide(L)'
;MVLQSLIHSIYTTESYLLNLPPELIVSVLEETRWQDLLTVRRVCRTLYDFSRSHAVWCGIFSRYLAGLPRIFRRPQTYLDRYTPRELEHLVISQICAEIGWIKPDATWLYRHVKLNENLEDQCLSIVPKSIRLLEGGRWLLVGTETGSIITYDLHKPEPKGEILLQPDDIMDVQEIFDICVEIDRTSPTLAVNVALTPFSFYSG
;
A
#
# COMPACT_ATOMS: atom_id res chain seq x y z
N MET A 1 7.05 -29.12 -8.66
CA MET A 1 7.19 -30.49 -8.13
C MET A 1 8.09 -30.55 -6.89
N VAL A 2 9.25 -29.88 -6.87
CA VAL A 2 10.17 -29.89 -5.70
C VAL A 2 9.60 -29.22 -4.44
N LEU A 3 8.86 -28.11 -4.58
CA LEU A 3 8.31 -27.36 -3.43
C LEU A 3 7.15 -28.08 -2.72
N GLN A 4 6.30 -28.82 -3.45
CA GLN A 4 5.24 -29.63 -2.82
C GLN A 4 5.83 -30.79 -2.01
N SER A 5 6.91 -31.40 -2.48
CA SER A 5 7.66 -32.41 -1.73
C SER A 5 8.36 -31.83 -0.50
N LEU A 6 8.88 -30.60 -0.56
CA LEU A 6 9.43 -29.88 0.61
C LEU A 6 8.35 -29.55 1.64
N ILE A 7 7.19 -29.04 1.21
CA ILE A 7 6.07 -28.75 2.11
C ILE A 7 5.55 -30.04 2.77
N HIS A 8 5.42 -31.14 2.03
CA HIS A 8 5.00 -32.43 2.60
C HIS A 8 6.05 -33.04 3.54
N SER A 9 7.35 -32.83 3.26
CA SER A 9 8.47 -33.25 4.10
C SER A 9 8.56 -32.47 5.42
N ILE A 10 8.16 -31.18 5.43
CA ILE A 10 8.10 -30.36 6.66
C ILE A 10 7.13 -30.94 7.70
N TYR A 11 6.08 -31.65 7.27
CA TYR A 11 5.05 -32.17 8.17
C TYR A 11 5.36 -33.53 8.82
N THR A 12 6.39 -34.27 8.40
CA THR A 12 6.49 -35.71 8.71
C THR A 12 7.79 -36.21 9.33
N THR A 13 8.89 -35.45 9.34
CA THR A 13 10.15 -35.87 10.01
C THR A 13 10.95 -34.66 10.47
N GLU A 14 11.83 -34.83 11.47
CA GLU A 14 12.76 -33.80 11.98
C GLU A 14 13.24 -32.90 10.84
N SER A 15 12.79 -31.65 10.85
CA SER A 15 12.80 -30.81 9.67
C SER A 15 14.24 -30.50 9.23
N TYR A 16 14.73 -31.19 8.20
CA TYR A 16 16.03 -30.92 7.55
C TYR A 16 16.21 -29.44 7.21
N LEU A 17 15.11 -28.72 6.95
CA LEU A 17 15.09 -27.28 6.73
C LEU A 17 15.57 -26.49 7.96
N LEU A 18 15.22 -26.92 9.18
CA LEU A 18 15.65 -26.28 10.43
C LEU A 18 17.13 -26.55 10.77
N ASN A 19 17.73 -27.56 10.14
CA ASN A 19 19.16 -27.87 10.29
C ASN A 19 20.04 -27.09 9.31
N LEU A 20 19.45 -26.32 8.38
CA LEU A 20 20.19 -25.48 7.47
C LEU A 20 20.68 -24.20 8.17
N PRO A 21 21.81 -23.62 7.72
CA PRO A 21 22.20 -22.27 8.08
C PRO A 21 21.06 -21.25 7.85
N PRO A 22 20.92 -20.23 8.71
CA PRO A 22 19.90 -19.19 8.60
C PRO A 22 19.75 -18.60 7.20
N GLU A 23 20.86 -18.36 6.51
CA GLU A 23 20.92 -17.76 5.19
C GLU A 23 20.24 -18.65 4.15
N LEU A 24 20.45 -19.97 4.23
CA LEU A 24 19.84 -20.92 3.32
C LEU A 24 18.35 -21.09 3.60
N ILE A 25 17.91 -21.00 4.86
CA ILE A 25 16.49 -20.98 5.20
C ILE A 25 15.83 -19.76 4.56
N VAL A 26 16.43 -18.58 4.71
CA VAL A 26 15.94 -17.33 4.11
C VAL A 26 15.85 -17.46 2.58
N SER A 27 16.88 -17.95 1.91
CA SER A 27 16.85 -18.15 0.45
C SER A 27 15.79 -19.15 0.00
N VAL A 28 15.57 -20.24 0.75
CA VAL A 28 14.49 -21.20 0.44
C VAL A 28 13.13 -20.54 0.59
N LEU A 29 12.91 -19.80 1.69
CA LEU A 29 11.65 -19.08 1.93
C LEU A 29 11.44 -17.97 0.92
N GLU A 30 12.50 -17.29 0.49
CA GLU A 30 12.45 -16.26 -0.53
C GLU A 30 11.84 -16.83 -1.80
N GLU A 31 12.20 -18.05 -2.25
CA GLU A 31 11.68 -18.69 -3.47
C GLU A 31 10.24 -19.23 -3.37
N THR A 32 9.61 -19.15 -2.20
CA THR A 32 8.23 -19.62 -2.02
C THR A 32 7.20 -18.64 -2.57
N ARG A 33 5.97 -19.12 -2.78
CA ARG A 33 4.82 -18.24 -3.04
C ARG A 33 4.39 -17.59 -1.72
N TRP A 34 3.80 -16.41 -1.80
CA TRP A 34 3.33 -15.70 -0.60
C TRP A 34 2.33 -16.52 0.23
N GLN A 35 1.45 -17.33 -0.40
CA GLN A 35 0.53 -18.21 0.33
C GLN A 35 1.25 -19.32 1.08
N ASP A 36 2.25 -19.91 0.44
CA ASP A 36 3.04 -21.00 1.01
C ASP A 36 3.87 -20.44 2.19
N LEU A 37 4.44 -19.23 2.05
CA LEU A 37 5.14 -18.54 3.12
C LEU A 37 4.24 -18.32 4.36
N LEU A 38 3.02 -17.83 4.14
CA LEU A 38 2.04 -17.65 5.23
C LEU A 38 1.62 -18.97 5.88
N THR A 39 1.65 -20.08 5.13
CA THR A 39 1.35 -21.42 5.65
C THR A 39 2.53 -21.95 6.48
N VAL A 40 3.76 -21.81 5.98
CA VAL A 40 5.00 -22.23 6.63
C VAL A 40 5.18 -21.56 8.01
N ARG A 41 4.74 -20.31 8.17
CA ARG A 41 4.70 -19.61 9.47
C ARG A 41 3.97 -20.35 10.58
N ARG A 42 2.98 -21.16 10.22
CA ARG A 42 2.15 -21.88 11.18
C ARG A 42 2.79 -23.18 11.66
N VAL A 43 3.94 -23.56 11.08
CA VAL A 43 4.64 -24.81 11.39
C VAL A 43 5.42 -24.68 12.69
N CYS A 44 6.33 -23.71 12.79
CA CYS A 44 7.15 -23.51 13.99
C CYS A 44 7.65 -22.06 14.12
N ARG A 45 8.14 -21.72 15.32
CA ARG A 45 8.62 -20.36 15.63
C ARG A 45 9.82 -19.93 14.79
N THR A 46 10.77 -20.84 14.53
CA THR A 46 11.95 -20.54 13.70
C THR A 46 11.56 -20.12 12.28
N LEU A 47 10.64 -20.87 11.65
CA LEU A 47 10.15 -20.53 10.32
C LEU A 47 9.28 -19.27 10.35
N TYR A 48 8.51 -19.05 11.43
CA TYR A 48 7.83 -17.78 11.65
C TYR A 48 8.81 -16.61 11.65
N ASP A 49 9.91 -16.70 12.40
CA ASP A 49 10.90 -15.62 12.50
C ASP A 49 11.62 -15.37 11.15
N PHE A 50 12.08 -16.41 10.45
CA PHE A 50 12.76 -16.25 9.15
C PHE A 50 11.84 -15.76 8.04
N SER A 51 10.58 -16.21 8.02
CA SER A 51 9.59 -15.76 7.03
C SER A 51 9.21 -14.28 7.19
N ARG A 52 9.58 -13.65 8.30
CA ARG A 52 9.37 -12.22 8.55
C ARG A 52 10.57 -11.37 8.17
N SER A 53 11.63 -11.97 7.62
CA SER A 53 12.80 -11.22 7.18
C SER A 53 12.47 -10.28 6.02
N HIS A 54 13.14 -9.14 6.00
CA HIS A 54 13.00 -8.15 4.93
C HIS A 54 13.37 -8.73 3.56
N ALA A 55 14.47 -9.50 3.51
CA ALA A 55 14.95 -10.15 2.30
C ALA A 55 13.89 -11.06 1.64
N VAL A 56 13.19 -11.89 2.41
CA VAL A 56 12.13 -12.77 1.89
C VAL A 56 11.02 -11.96 1.20
N TRP A 57 10.55 -10.89 1.84
CA TRP A 57 9.48 -10.07 1.28
C TRP A 57 9.95 -9.22 0.09
N CYS A 58 11.20 -8.75 0.09
CA CYS A 58 11.80 -8.10 -1.06
C CYS A 58 11.87 -9.03 -2.28
N GLY A 59 12.29 -10.27 -2.09
CA GLY A 59 12.34 -11.27 -3.16
C GLY A 59 10.96 -11.61 -3.71
N ILE A 60 9.98 -11.86 -2.82
CA ILE A 60 8.58 -12.08 -3.21
C ILE A 60 8.03 -10.89 -4.00
N PHE A 61 8.24 -9.67 -3.52
CA PHE A 61 7.74 -8.47 -4.19
C PHE A 61 8.42 -8.25 -5.54
N SER A 62 9.72 -8.48 -5.62
CA SER A 62 10.48 -8.35 -6.86
C SER A 62 9.97 -9.31 -7.93
N ARG A 63 9.71 -10.58 -7.56
CA ARG A 63 9.11 -11.55 -8.48
C ARG A 63 7.68 -11.19 -8.87
N TYR A 64 6.88 -10.70 -7.91
CA TYR A 64 5.54 -10.20 -8.18
C TYR A 64 5.55 -9.07 -9.21
N LEU A 65 6.38 -8.03 -8.99
CA LEU A 65 6.53 -6.91 -9.92
C LEU A 65 7.10 -7.34 -11.29
N ALA A 66 7.98 -8.34 -11.33
CA ALA A 66 8.51 -8.89 -12.58
C ALA A 66 7.41 -9.51 -13.46
N GLY A 67 6.31 -9.97 -12.86
CA GLY A 67 5.12 -10.46 -13.56
C GLY A 67 4.22 -9.35 -14.10
N LEU A 68 4.31 -8.12 -13.58
CA LEU A 68 3.45 -7.01 -13.99
C LEU A 68 3.99 -6.27 -15.24
N PRO A 69 3.10 -5.69 -16.08
CA PRO A 69 3.49 -4.76 -17.13
C PRO A 69 4.35 -3.61 -16.59
N ARG A 70 5.35 -3.18 -17.37
CA ARG A 70 6.34 -2.16 -16.93
C ARG A 70 5.73 -0.84 -16.44
N ILE A 71 4.56 -0.46 -16.99
CA ILE A 71 3.84 0.76 -16.60
C ILE A 71 3.34 0.74 -15.14
N PHE A 72 3.27 -0.43 -14.51
CA PHE A 72 2.84 -0.61 -13.12
C PHE A 72 4.02 -0.90 -12.17
N ARG A 73 5.27 -0.92 -12.69
CA ARG A 73 6.46 -1.19 -11.88
C ARG A 73 6.94 0.11 -11.24
N ARG A 74 6.62 0.27 -9.95
CA ARG A 74 7.22 1.34 -9.14
C ARG A 74 8.72 1.09 -8.95
N PRO A 75 9.58 2.12 -8.90
CA PRO A 75 10.99 1.93 -8.61
C PRO A 75 11.19 1.23 -7.26
N GLN A 76 12.00 0.16 -7.25
CA GLN A 76 12.31 -0.64 -6.06
C GLN A 76 13.22 0.09 -5.06
N THR A 77 13.75 1.25 -5.43
CA THR A 77 14.74 2.05 -4.70
C THR A 77 14.30 2.49 -3.29
N TYR A 78 13.04 2.24 -2.92
CA TYR A 78 12.47 2.59 -1.62
C TYR A 78 12.24 1.38 -0.70
N LEU A 79 12.36 0.14 -1.18
CA LEU A 79 12.03 -1.07 -0.39
C LEU A 79 12.91 -1.20 0.85
N ASP A 80 14.18 -0.79 0.76
CA ASP A 80 15.13 -0.82 1.89
C ASP A 80 14.74 0.09 3.05
N ARG A 81 13.81 1.04 2.83
CA ARG A 81 13.33 1.96 3.87
C ARG A 81 12.14 1.42 4.66
N TYR A 82 11.50 0.37 4.17
CA TYR A 82 10.38 -0.26 4.86
C TYR A 82 10.92 -1.18 5.96
N THR A 83 10.33 -1.11 7.14
CA THR A 83 10.52 -2.18 8.11
C THR A 83 9.97 -3.50 7.52
N PRO A 84 10.45 -4.67 7.96
CA PRO A 84 9.95 -5.94 7.44
C PRO A 84 8.43 -6.09 7.54
N ARG A 85 7.82 -5.51 8.58
CA ARG A 85 6.37 -5.50 8.79
C ARG A 85 5.64 -4.62 7.79
N GLU A 86 6.13 -3.41 7.54
CA GLU A 86 5.51 -2.51 6.57
C GLU A 86 5.66 -3.04 5.15
N LEU A 87 6.82 -3.64 4.83
CA LEU A 87 7.05 -4.28 3.54
C LEU A 87 6.09 -5.44 3.31
N GLU A 88 5.98 -6.36 4.27
CA GLU A 88 4.99 -7.44 4.20
C GLU A 88 3.57 -6.91 3.96
N HIS A 89 3.18 -5.88 4.70
CA HIS A 89 1.85 -5.28 4.57
C HIS A 89 1.64 -4.66 3.18
N LEU A 90 2.65 -3.99 2.63
CA LEU A 90 2.62 -3.44 1.27
C LEU A 90 2.43 -4.55 0.22
N VAL A 91 3.24 -5.61 0.30
CA VAL A 91 3.20 -6.73 -0.64
C VAL A 91 1.83 -7.42 -0.63
N ILE A 92 1.34 -7.77 0.56
CA ILE A 92 0.05 -8.44 0.71
C ILE A 92 -1.08 -7.54 0.25
N SER A 93 -1.08 -6.25 0.61
CA SER A 93 -2.11 -5.30 0.18
C SER A 93 -2.19 -5.18 -1.33
N GLN A 94 -1.05 -5.12 -2.01
CA GLN A 94 -1.00 -5.02 -3.47
C GLN A 94 -1.55 -6.30 -4.14
N ILE A 95 -1.16 -7.47 -3.64
CA ILE A 95 -1.65 -8.76 -4.15
C ILE A 95 -3.16 -8.90 -3.91
N CYS A 96 -3.64 -8.56 -2.71
CA CYS A 96 -5.05 -8.59 -2.36
C CYS A 96 -5.88 -7.64 -3.24
N ALA A 97 -5.38 -6.44 -3.51
CA ALA A 97 -6.04 -5.49 -4.40
C ALA A 97 -6.19 -6.06 -5.82
N GLU A 98 -5.15 -6.68 -6.38
CA GLU A 98 -5.23 -7.34 -7.69
C GLU A 98 -6.25 -8.49 -7.71
N ILE A 99 -6.24 -9.33 -6.68
CA ILE A 99 -7.23 -10.41 -6.56
C ILE A 99 -8.65 -9.84 -6.47
N GLY A 100 -8.84 -8.76 -5.71
CA GLY A 100 -10.12 -8.06 -5.61
C GLY A 100 -10.61 -7.59 -6.98
N TRP A 101 -9.76 -6.92 -7.76
CA TRP A 101 -10.11 -6.47 -9.11
C TRP A 101 -10.57 -7.60 -10.03
N ILE A 102 -9.98 -8.80 -9.90
CA ILE A 102 -10.34 -9.97 -10.70
C ILE A 102 -11.58 -10.68 -10.14
N LYS A 103 -11.78 -10.65 -8.83
CA LYS A 103 -12.85 -11.35 -8.09
C LYS A 103 -13.67 -10.34 -7.28
N PRO A 104 -14.58 -9.60 -7.92
CA PRO A 104 -15.40 -8.59 -7.25
C PRO A 104 -16.32 -9.18 -6.16
N ASP A 105 -16.59 -10.48 -6.20
CA ASP A 105 -17.36 -11.23 -5.21
C ASP A 105 -16.57 -11.57 -3.94
N ALA A 106 -15.24 -11.41 -3.94
CA ALA A 106 -14.38 -11.64 -2.79
C ALA A 106 -14.45 -10.48 -1.78
N THR A 107 -15.64 -10.21 -1.24
CA THR A 107 -15.93 -9.09 -0.33
C THR A 107 -15.02 -9.03 0.91
N TRP A 108 -14.44 -10.17 1.32
CA TRP A 108 -13.48 -10.30 2.42
C TRP A 108 -12.08 -9.72 2.13
N LEU A 109 -11.75 -9.40 0.87
CA LEU A 109 -10.50 -8.74 0.49
C LEU A 109 -10.56 -7.22 0.57
N TYR A 110 -11.76 -6.66 0.75
CA TYR A 110 -11.96 -5.22 0.82
C TYR A 110 -12.15 -4.77 2.24
N ARG A 111 -11.56 -3.63 2.55
CA ARG A 111 -11.80 -2.92 3.79
C ARG A 111 -12.70 -1.72 3.49
N HIS A 112 -13.87 -1.69 4.10
CA HIS A 112 -14.73 -0.52 4.07
C HIS A 112 -14.28 0.42 5.19
N VAL A 113 -13.82 1.60 4.80
CA VAL A 113 -13.39 2.64 5.73
C VAL A 113 -14.28 3.84 5.53
N LYS A 114 -14.93 4.28 6.60
CA LYS A 114 -15.50 5.63 6.63
C LYS A 114 -14.36 6.57 6.95
N LEU A 115 -14.07 7.49 6.03
CA LEU A 115 -13.12 8.56 6.30
C LEU A 115 -13.82 9.52 7.24
N ASN A 116 -13.23 9.78 8.41
CA ASN A 116 -13.83 10.73 9.35
C ASN A 116 -13.82 12.12 8.72
N GLU A 117 -15.01 12.72 8.65
CA GLU A 117 -15.24 14.11 8.22
C GLU A 117 -15.05 15.09 9.40
N ASN A 118 -14.88 14.57 10.61
CA ASN A 118 -14.77 15.40 11.81
C ASN A 118 -13.35 15.96 11.96
N LEU A 119 -13.01 16.96 11.15
CA LEU A 119 -12.10 18.04 11.59
C LEU A 119 -12.90 19.08 12.40
N GLU A 120 -13.84 18.62 13.25
CA GLU A 120 -14.73 19.47 14.05
C GLU A 120 -13.94 20.41 14.98
N ASP A 121 -12.76 19.98 15.43
CA ASP A 121 -11.82 20.82 16.20
C ASP A 121 -11.28 22.03 15.38
N GLN A 122 -11.51 22.06 14.06
CA GLN A 122 -11.01 23.09 13.14
C GLN A 122 -12.12 23.86 12.40
N CYS A 123 -13.41 23.67 12.73
CA CYS A 123 -14.54 24.41 12.18
C CYS A 123 -14.64 24.44 10.63
N LEU A 124 -14.15 23.42 9.94
CA LEU A 124 -14.24 23.32 8.48
C LEU A 124 -15.31 22.30 8.08
N SER A 125 -16.30 22.74 7.28
CA SER A 125 -17.20 21.82 6.56
C SER A 125 -16.38 21.07 5.50
N ILE A 126 -16.21 19.76 5.68
CA ILE A 126 -15.46 18.92 4.73
C ILE A 126 -16.45 18.25 3.80
N VAL A 127 -17.03 19.01 2.87
CA VAL A 127 -17.74 18.38 1.76
C VAL A 127 -16.69 18.01 0.70
N PRO A 128 -16.42 16.71 0.46
CA PRO A 128 -15.48 16.30 -0.56
C PRO A 128 -16.04 16.61 -1.95
N LYS A 129 -15.27 17.34 -2.77
CA LYS A 129 -15.66 17.76 -4.13
C LYS A 129 -14.85 17.06 -5.21
N SER A 130 -13.58 16.78 -4.92
CA SER A 130 -12.69 16.02 -5.78
C SER A 130 -11.89 15.01 -4.97
N ILE A 131 -11.61 13.85 -5.58
CA ILE A 131 -10.87 12.76 -4.93
C ILE A 131 -9.81 12.26 -5.91
N ARG A 132 -8.57 12.13 -5.45
CA ARG A 132 -7.45 11.61 -6.24
C ARG A 132 -6.62 10.62 -5.46
N LEU A 133 -6.59 9.37 -5.93
CA LEU A 133 -5.68 8.35 -5.39
C LEU A 133 -4.30 8.48 -6.05
N LEU A 134 -3.25 8.58 -5.25
CA LEU A 134 -1.88 8.67 -5.74
C LEU A 134 -1.37 7.31 -6.22
N GLU A 135 -0.41 7.33 -7.16
CA GLU A 135 0.24 6.12 -7.66
C GLU A 135 0.80 5.29 -6.49
N GLY A 136 0.49 3.99 -6.51
CA GLY A 136 0.81 3.05 -5.44
C GLY A 136 -0.22 2.96 -4.31
N GLY A 137 -1.36 3.64 -4.42
CA GLY A 137 -2.60 3.30 -3.69
C GLY A 137 -2.62 3.60 -2.19
N ARG A 138 -1.52 4.08 -1.60
CA ARG A 138 -1.45 4.42 -0.16
C ARG A 138 -2.12 5.75 0.19
N TRP A 139 -1.91 6.76 -0.63
CA TRP A 139 -2.29 8.14 -0.30
C TRP A 139 -3.49 8.59 -1.12
N LEU A 140 -4.51 9.07 -0.44
CA LEU A 140 -5.70 9.67 -1.04
C LEU A 140 -5.68 11.17 -0.80
N LEU A 141 -5.82 11.96 -1.86
CA LEU A 141 -6.05 13.40 -1.79
C LEU A 141 -7.53 13.68 -1.95
N VAL A 142 -8.06 14.58 -1.14
CA VAL A 142 -9.44 15.03 -1.17
C VAL A 142 -9.45 16.55 -1.22
N GLY A 143 -10.03 17.10 -2.28
CA GLY A 143 -10.27 18.52 -2.42
C GLY A 143 -11.66 18.86 -1.88
N THR A 144 -11.74 19.95 -1.13
CA THR A 144 -12.97 20.36 -0.44
C THR A 144 -13.65 21.53 -1.14
N GLU A 145 -14.89 21.81 -0.73
CA GLU A 145 -15.60 23.03 -1.10
C GLU A 145 -14.91 24.31 -0.63
N THR A 146 -14.08 24.21 0.42
CA THR A 146 -13.36 25.34 0.99
C THR A 146 -12.09 25.69 0.25
N GLY A 147 -11.67 24.93 -0.77
CA GLY A 147 -10.37 25.12 -1.41
C GLY A 147 -9.21 24.42 -0.69
N SER A 148 -9.50 23.60 0.32
CA SER A 148 -8.48 22.85 1.08
C SER A 148 -8.21 21.50 0.43
N ILE A 149 -6.98 21.01 0.58
CA ILE A 149 -6.62 19.61 0.27
C ILE A 149 -6.38 18.87 1.57
N ILE A 150 -7.07 17.75 1.72
CA ILE A 150 -6.88 16.81 2.82
C ILE A 150 -6.21 15.55 2.27
N THR A 151 -5.27 15.01 3.02
CA THR A 151 -4.59 13.75 2.73
C THR A 151 -5.06 12.66 3.69
N TYR A 152 -5.21 11.44 3.19
CA TYR A 152 -5.44 10.25 4.01
C TYR A 152 -4.39 9.18 3.69
N ASP A 153 -3.79 8.62 4.74
CA ASP A 153 -2.95 7.42 4.65
C ASP A 153 -3.82 6.17 4.77
N LEU A 154 -4.17 5.56 3.63
CA LEU A 154 -5.05 4.40 3.54
C LEU A 154 -4.43 3.13 4.14
N HIS A 155 -3.12 3.10 4.41
CA HIS A 155 -2.49 2.00 5.13
C HIS A 155 -2.77 2.04 6.64
N LYS A 156 -3.26 3.16 7.20
CA LYS A 156 -3.65 3.22 8.61
C LYS A 156 -4.96 2.42 8.83
N PRO A 157 -5.08 1.61 9.89
CA PRO A 157 -6.33 0.92 10.27
C PRO A 157 -7.51 1.84 10.56
N GLU A 158 -7.23 3.12 10.82
CA GLU A 158 -8.21 4.20 10.94
C GLU A 158 -7.56 5.46 10.30
N PRO A 159 -7.72 5.67 8.98
CA PRO A 159 -7.17 6.81 8.27
C PRO A 159 -7.81 8.08 8.79
N LYS A 160 -6.98 9.00 9.26
CA LYS A 160 -7.38 10.34 9.65
C LYS A 160 -6.98 11.31 8.56
N GLY A 161 -7.85 12.28 8.27
CA GLY A 161 -7.56 13.35 7.35
C GLY A 161 -6.53 14.31 7.96
N GLU A 162 -5.51 14.64 7.19
CA GLU A 162 -4.51 15.64 7.55
C GLU A 162 -4.54 16.75 6.48
N ILE A 163 -4.71 18.01 6.89
CA ILE A 163 -4.73 19.16 5.96
C ILE A 163 -3.33 19.30 5.36
N LEU A 164 -3.26 19.18 4.04
CA LEU A 164 -2.05 19.39 3.25
C LEU A 164 -1.94 20.84 2.78
N LEU A 165 -3.06 21.40 2.30
CA LEU A 165 -3.17 22.77 1.82
C LEU A 165 -4.49 23.38 2.28
N GLN A 166 -4.47 24.67 2.58
CA GLN A 166 -5.64 25.48 2.91
C GLN A 166 -5.51 26.85 2.24
N PRO A 167 -6.61 27.53 1.88
CA PRO A 167 -6.56 28.90 1.41
C PRO A 167 -5.97 29.84 2.48
N ASP A 168 -5.26 30.88 2.03
CA ASP A 168 -4.65 31.88 2.92
C ASP A 168 -5.67 32.90 3.45
N ASP A 169 -6.74 33.17 2.68
CA ASP A 169 -7.84 34.07 3.06
C ASP A 169 -9.20 33.36 2.88
N ILE A 170 -10.13 33.67 3.79
CA ILE A 170 -11.53 33.21 3.75
C ILE A 170 -12.23 33.76 2.49
N MET A 171 -11.79 34.91 1.97
CA MET A 171 -12.30 35.50 0.74
C MET A 171 -11.85 34.77 -0.53
N ASP A 172 -10.79 33.95 -0.44
CA ASP A 172 -10.24 33.14 -1.54
C ASP A 172 -10.76 31.69 -1.53
N VAL A 173 -11.83 31.43 -0.75
CA VAL A 173 -12.47 30.12 -0.72
C VAL A 173 -13.05 29.80 -2.10
N GLN A 174 -12.48 28.79 -2.73
CA GLN A 174 -12.94 28.30 -4.02
C GLN A 174 -12.97 26.77 -4.03
N GLU A 175 -14.12 26.22 -4.41
CA GLU A 175 -14.31 24.76 -4.50
C GLU A 175 -13.29 24.13 -5.46
N ILE A 176 -12.67 23.01 -5.05
CA ILE A 176 -11.75 22.26 -5.91
C ILE A 176 -12.55 21.25 -6.75
N PHE A 177 -12.70 21.55 -8.04
CA PHE A 177 -13.37 20.69 -9.00
C PHE A 177 -12.51 19.49 -9.41
N ASP A 178 -11.21 19.70 -9.63
CA ASP A 178 -10.30 18.63 -10.03
C ASP A 178 -8.91 18.79 -9.41
N ILE A 179 -8.25 17.65 -9.18
CA ILE A 179 -6.89 17.54 -8.67
C ILE A 179 -6.06 16.76 -9.68
N CYS A 180 -5.15 17.45 -10.35
CA CYS A 180 -4.15 16.83 -11.19
C CYS A 180 -2.84 16.68 -10.42
N VAL A 181 -2.21 15.50 -10.52
CA VAL A 181 -0.99 15.19 -9.78
C VAL A 181 0.06 14.65 -10.73
N GLU A 182 1.24 15.26 -10.67
CA GLU A 182 2.47 14.76 -11.27
C GLU A 182 3.41 14.29 -10.16
N ILE A 183 3.90 13.05 -10.26
CA ILE A 183 4.81 12.48 -9.27
C ILE A 183 6.25 12.71 -9.72
N ASP A 184 7.05 13.35 -8.88
CA ASP A 184 8.50 13.45 -9.09
C ASP A 184 9.14 12.10 -8.76
N ARG A 185 9.46 11.36 -9.82
CA ARG A 185 10.11 10.03 -9.74
C ARG A 185 11.60 10.10 -9.44
N THR A 186 12.21 11.28 -9.48
CA THR A 186 13.62 11.48 -9.14
C THR A 186 13.81 11.69 -7.64
N SER A 187 12.75 12.08 -6.93
CA SER A 187 12.79 12.34 -5.49
C SER A 187 13.02 11.05 -4.68
N PRO A 188 13.87 11.08 -3.65
CA PRO A 188 14.05 9.97 -2.71
C PRO A 188 12.83 9.75 -1.82
N THR A 189 11.84 10.65 -1.78
CA THR A 189 10.60 10.51 -1.03
C THR A 189 9.41 10.74 -1.95
N LEU A 190 8.19 10.47 -1.48
CA LEU A 190 7.01 10.84 -2.27
C LEU A 190 6.97 12.37 -2.38
N ALA A 191 7.28 12.87 -3.57
CA ALA A 191 7.17 14.28 -3.93
C ALA A 191 6.21 14.38 -5.12
N VAL A 192 5.31 15.34 -5.04
CA VAL A 192 4.25 15.53 -6.03
C VAL A 192 4.06 17.01 -6.32
N ASN A 193 3.89 17.33 -7.59
CA ASN A 193 3.32 18.61 -8.02
C ASN A 193 1.82 18.43 -8.11
N VAL A 194 1.08 19.33 -7.46
CA VAL A 194 -0.38 19.31 -7.45
C VAL A 194 -0.87 20.56 -8.17
N ALA A 195 -1.73 20.36 -9.17
CA ALA A 195 -2.46 21.42 -9.82
C ALA A 195 -3.95 21.30 -9.48
N LEU A 196 -4.55 22.41 -9.10
CA LEU A 196 -5.95 22.49 -8.67
C LEU A 196 -6.75 23.24 -9.72
N THR A 197 -7.85 22.63 -10.15
CA THR A 197 -8.83 23.31 -11.00
C THR A 197 -9.95 23.79 -10.10
N PRO A 198 -10.13 25.11 -9.96
CA PRO A 198 -11.26 25.62 -9.20
C PRO A 198 -12.57 25.42 -9.95
N PHE A 199 -13.67 25.32 -9.21
CA PHE A 199 -15.01 25.41 -9.76
C PHE A 199 -15.29 26.86 -10.18
N SER A 200 -15.39 27.11 -11.50
CA SER A 200 -15.80 28.40 -12.05
C SER A 200 -17.23 28.29 -12.59
N PHE A 201 -18.15 29.08 -12.06
CA PHE A 201 -19.44 29.30 -12.72
C PHE A 201 -19.18 30.07 -14.02
N TYR A 202 -19.42 29.45 -15.17
CA TYR A 202 -19.66 30.21 -16.39
C TYR A 202 -21.03 30.88 -16.23
N SER A 203 -21.03 32.16 -15.84
CA SER A 203 -22.20 33.02 -15.97
C SER A 203 -22.39 33.34 -17.45
N GLY A 204 -23.19 32.53 -18.14
CA GLY A 204 -23.73 32.81 -19.46
C GLY A 204 -25.02 33.61 -19.38
#